data_AF-A0A9D5YU34-F1
#
_entry.id   AF-A0A9D5YU34-F1
#
_cell.length_a   1.000
_cell.length_b   1.000
_cell.length_c   1.000
_cell.angle_alpha   90.00
_cell.angle_beta   90.00
_cell.angle_gamma   90.00
#
_symmetry.space_group_name_H-M   'P 1'
#
loop_
_entity.id
_entity.type
_entity.pdbx_description
1 polymer ?
#
loop_
_entity_poly.entity_id
_entity_poly.type
_entity_poly.pdbx_seq_one_letter_code
_entity_poly.pdbx_strand_id
1 'polypeptide(L)'
;MFRWDVIRSTVIDGGRKGSVVTFRGDETNGRWQEGVAAWVYGFTIRNGSAINGGGINGNGAQVVIAQCDIHSNYAASAGGGIYGLSEDPSWIGHCKIHDNTAEVMGGGICNVQPHGLAEACLVYRNYAMFGGGVAMSGKLKRLTITGNVASLDGGGAHNSGYYYGCIVWGNEAKRRGADIYDNTNDLEFVASCVNVKSGVWGNYLALINLVASDPLFVDPMRGDFHLSPLSPVIDQQPILIAILDLDGRQVPIDGRADVGDEWPRQEDMGCYEFDPNAPTPTPTPAGPGDVRQDGRFDFLDLFELSLHWQGSDETSRKADINASGTVDAEDLLLLIELLTY
;
A
#
# COMPACT_ATOMS: atom_id res chain seq x y z
N MET A 1 -15.58 7.26 -10.13
CA MET A 1 -15.25 6.77 -8.77
C MET A 1 -15.34 5.25 -8.75
N PHE A 2 -14.30 4.56 -8.27
CA PHE A 2 -14.34 3.12 -8.06
C PHE A 2 -15.22 2.77 -6.86
N ARG A 3 -16.01 1.72 -6.99
CA ARG A 3 -16.95 1.25 -5.96
C ARG A 3 -16.25 0.24 -5.06
N TRP A 4 -15.36 0.72 -4.18
CA TRP A 4 -14.64 -0.13 -3.22
C TRP A 4 -15.60 -0.89 -2.27
N ASP A 5 -16.80 -0.37 -2.05
CA ASP A 5 -17.90 -1.06 -1.36
C ASP A 5 -18.31 -2.35 -2.08
N VAL A 6 -18.44 -2.30 -3.42
CA VAL A 6 -18.79 -3.46 -4.24
C VAL A 6 -17.64 -4.46 -4.30
N ILE A 7 -16.42 -3.99 -4.48
CA ILE A 7 -15.21 -4.84 -4.52
C ILE A 7 -15.08 -5.61 -3.21
N ARG A 8 -15.16 -4.93 -2.06
CA ARG A 8 -15.11 -5.54 -0.72
C ARG A 8 -16.19 -6.58 -0.47
N SER A 9 -17.35 -6.44 -1.13
CA SER A 9 -18.44 -7.42 -1.03
C SER A 9 -18.29 -8.62 -1.98
N THR A 10 -17.37 -8.56 -2.95
CA THR A 10 -17.15 -9.60 -3.97
C THR A 10 -15.85 -10.35 -3.68
N VAL A 11 -15.95 -11.39 -2.85
CA VAL A 11 -14.79 -12.07 -2.26
C VAL A 11 -14.52 -13.41 -2.93
N ILE A 12 -13.25 -13.64 -3.29
CA ILE A 12 -12.67 -14.96 -3.59
C ILE A 12 -11.73 -15.31 -2.44
N ASP A 13 -12.08 -16.34 -1.68
CA ASP A 13 -11.35 -16.76 -0.46
C ASP A 13 -10.64 -18.10 -0.69
N GLY A 14 -9.32 -18.12 -0.51
CA GLY A 14 -8.49 -19.31 -0.71
C GLY A 14 -8.56 -20.35 0.42
N GLY A 15 -9.23 -20.05 1.55
CA GLY A 15 -9.38 -21.00 2.66
C GLY A 15 -8.07 -21.48 3.28
N ARG A 16 -7.00 -20.69 3.13
CA ARG A 16 -5.60 -20.99 3.51
C ARG A 16 -5.02 -22.21 2.81
N LYS A 17 -5.42 -22.45 1.55
CA LYS A 17 -4.93 -23.59 0.77
C LYS A 17 -4.69 -23.24 -0.70
N GLY A 18 -3.42 -23.24 -1.09
CA GLY A 18 -3.01 -22.90 -2.45
C GLY A 18 -3.16 -21.40 -2.74
N SER A 19 -2.81 -21.02 -3.97
CA SER A 19 -3.04 -19.68 -4.49
C SER A 19 -4.55 -19.47 -4.72
N VAL A 20 -5.09 -18.31 -4.36
CA VAL A 20 -6.51 -18.01 -4.59
C VAL A 20 -6.83 -17.99 -6.09
N VAL A 21 -5.96 -17.36 -6.88
CA VAL A 21 -6.00 -17.35 -8.35
C VAL A 21 -4.71 -17.95 -8.88
N THR A 22 -4.81 -18.93 -9.77
CA THR A 22 -3.66 -19.56 -10.43
C THR A 22 -3.84 -19.49 -11.94
N PHE A 23 -2.86 -18.90 -12.62
CA PHE A 23 -2.73 -18.97 -14.07
C PHE A 23 -1.87 -20.16 -14.46
N ARG A 24 -2.13 -20.71 -15.64
CA ARG A 24 -1.39 -21.86 -16.16
C ARG A 24 -0.05 -21.45 -16.78
N GLY A 25 0.10 -20.19 -17.17
CA GLY A 25 1.28 -19.66 -17.87
C GLY A 25 1.18 -19.76 -19.39
N ASP A 26 0.11 -20.36 -19.92
CA ASP A 26 -0.20 -20.39 -21.36
C ASP A 26 -1.21 -19.32 -21.77
N GLU A 27 -1.71 -18.52 -20.81
CA GLU A 27 -2.45 -17.28 -21.01
C GLU A 27 -1.50 -16.17 -21.51
N THR A 28 -0.81 -16.47 -22.60
CA THR A 28 0.06 -15.57 -23.34
C THR A 28 -0.58 -15.33 -24.69
N ASN A 29 -0.54 -14.09 -25.13
CA ASN A 29 -0.75 -13.82 -26.52
C ASN A 29 0.39 -14.48 -27.28
N GLY A 30 0.05 -15.39 -28.21
CA GLY A 30 1.02 -15.81 -29.20
C GLY A 30 1.72 -14.57 -29.76
N ARG A 31 3.04 -14.65 -29.99
CA ARG A 31 4.00 -13.56 -30.28
C ARG A 31 3.59 -12.49 -31.32
N TRP A 32 2.42 -12.63 -31.95
CA TRP A 32 1.84 -11.84 -33.03
C TRP A 32 0.33 -11.57 -32.91
N GLN A 33 -0.32 -11.78 -31.75
CA GLN A 33 -1.71 -11.40 -31.51
C GLN A 33 -1.80 -10.24 -30.50
N GLU A 34 -2.49 -9.17 -30.89
CA GLU A 34 -2.75 -8.00 -30.03
C GLU A 34 -3.84 -8.33 -28.98
N GLY A 35 -3.58 -8.06 -27.69
CA GLY A 35 -4.60 -7.99 -26.63
C GLY A 35 -4.55 -9.06 -25.52
N VAL A 36 -4.41 -8.64 -24.25
CA VAL A 36 -4.20 -9.49 -23.06
C VAL A 36 -5.17 -10.68 -22.95
N ALA A 37 -4.63 -11.87 -22.66
CA ALA A 37 -5.39 -13.13 -22.64
C ALA A 37 -6.30 -13.29 -21.39
N ALA A 38 -5.94 -12.73 -20.23
CA ALA A 38 -6.74 -12.90 -19.01
C ALA A 38 -6.76 -11.65 -18.11
N TRP A 39 -7.91 -11.44 -17.45
CA TRP A 39 -8.20 -10.28 -16.61
C TRP A 39 -8.73 -10.72 -15.25
N VAL A 40 -8.21 -10.12 -14.18
CA VAL A 40 -8.73 -10.18 -12.82
C VAL A 40 -9.14 -8.77 -12.45
N TYR A 41 -10.44 -8.54 -12.30
CA TYR A 41 -10.98 -7.19 -12.16
C TYR A 41 -12.05 -7.13 -11.10
N GLY A 42 -11.91 -6.21 -10.13
CA GLY A 42 -12.99 -5.88 -9.20
C GLY A 42 -13.25 -6.90 -8.08
N PHE A 43 -12.24 -7.66 -7.67
CA PHE A 43 -12.38 -8.71 -6.64
C PHE A 43 -11.59 -8.42 -5.36
N THR A 44 -12.14 -8.84 -4.23
CA THR A 44 -11.36 -9.09 -3.02
C THR A 44 -10.76 -10.49 -3.08
N ILE A 45 -9.43 -10.60 -2.95
CA ILE A 45 -8.66 -11.84 -3.07
C ILE A 45 -7.88 -12.04 -1.76
N ARG A 46 -8.28 -13.06 -0.99
CA ARG A 46 -7.74 -13.23 0.36
C ARG A 46 -7.56 -14.66 0.81
N ASN A 47 -6.80 -14.80 1.89
CA ASN A 47 -6.60 -16.06 2.61
C ASN A 47 -6.04 -17.18 1.74
N GLY A 48 -5.26 -16.87 0.70
CA GLY A 48 -4.46 -17.87 0.01
C GLY A 48 -3.21 -18.27 0.80
N SER A 49 -2.74 -19.49 0.60
CA SER A 49 -1.52 -20.01 1.23
C SER A 49 -0.80 -20.95 0.28
N ALA A 50 0.28 -20.47 -0.34
CA ALA A 50 1.01 -21.18 -1.37
C ALA A 50 2.53 -21.13 -1.14
N ILE A 51 3.30 -21.82 -1.99
CA ILE A 51 4.76 -21.61 -2.02
C ILE A 51 5.06 -20.23 -2.61
N ASN A 52 4.47 -19.90 -3.76
CA ASN A 52 4.57 -18.59 -4.38
C ASN A 52 3.17 -18.09 -4.77
N GLY A 53 2.95 -16.78 -4.71
CA GLY A 53 1.70 -16.17 -5.15
C GLY A 53 0.54 -16.59 -4.26
N GLY A 54 0.55 -16.21 -2.98
CA GLY A 54 -0.51 -16.59 -2.04
C GLY A 54 -1.88 -16.14 -2.55
N GLY A 55 -2.02 -14.87 -2.92
CA GLY A 55 -3.22 -14.36 -3.56
C GLY A 55 -3.31 -14.81 -5.01
N ILE A 56 -2.36 -14.37 -5.83
CA ILE A 56 -2.33 -14.59 -7.27
C ILE A 56 -0.98 -15.18 -7.67
N ASN A 57 -1.00 -16.33 -8.32
CA ASN A 57 0.15 -16.92 -8.98
C ASN A 57 0.00 -16.80 -10.50
N GLY A 58 0.79 -15.92 -11.09
CA GLY A 58 0.85 -15.61 -12.52
C GLY A 58 1.46 -16.71 -13.39
N ASN A 59 2.36 -17.53 -12.84
CA ASN A 59 3.07 -18.58 -13.58
C ASN A 59 3.63 -18.17 -14.97
N GLY A 60 4.07 -16.92 -15.12
CA GLY A 60 4.55 -16.36 -16.39
C GLY A 60 3.45 -16.07 -17.41
N ALA A 61 2.20 -15.85 -16.97
CA ALA A 61 1.09 -15.43 -17.83
C ALA A 61 1.08 -13.91 -18.06
N GLN A 62 0.50 -13.51 -19.20
CA GLN A 62 0.24 -12.11 -19.56
C GLN A 62 -1.15 -11.73 -19.07
N VAL A 63 -1.22 -11.02 -17.95
CA VAL A 63 -2.49 -10.77 -17.24
C VAL A 63 -2.66 -9.32 -16.83
N VAL A 64 -3.92 -8.86 -16.87
CA VAL A 64 -4.33 -7.59 -16.27
C VAL A 64 -4.97 -7.88 -14.92
N ILE A 65 -4.40 -7.30 -13.87
CA ILE A 65 -4.96 -7.32 -12.52
C ILE A 65 -5.32 -5.87 -12.18
N ALA A 66 -6.61 -5.57 -12.07
CA ALA A 66 -7.04 -4.20 -11.84
C ALA A 66 -8.19 -4.08 -10.84
N GLN A 67 -8.21 -2.99 -10.08
CA GLN A 67 -9.28 -2.71 -9.11
C GLN A 67 -9.54 -3.88 -8.15
N CYS A 68 -8.47 -4.54 -7.71
CA CYS A 68 -8.56 -5.64 -6.78
C CYS A 68 -8.13 -5.20 -5.38
N ASP A 69 -8.71 -5.84 -4.38
CA ASP A 69 -8.33 -5.74 -2.98
C ASP A 69 -7.67 -7.06 -2.55
N ILE A 70 -6.33 -7.10 -2.56
CA ILE A 70 -5.54 -8.32 -2.41
C ILE A 70 -4.90 -8.31 -1.03
N HIS A 71 -5.42 -9.11 -0.11
CA HIS A 71 -4.97 -9.03 1.27
C HIS A 71 -5.00 -10.34 2.05
N SER A 72 -4.25 -10.38 3.16
CA SER A 72 -4.22 -11.54 4.07
C SER A 72 -3.83 -12.85 3.38
N ASN A 73 -2.97 -12.77 2.36
CA ASN A 73 -2.43 -13.94 1.67
C ASN A 73 -1.01 -14.25 2.14
N TYR A 74 -0.66 -15.53 2.10
CA TYR A 74 0.63 -16.04 2.55
C TYR A 74 1.37 -16.81 1.46
N ALA A 75 2.67 -16.56 1.33
CA ALA A 75 3.59 -17.34 0.49
C ALA A 75 4.80 -17.82 1.29
N ALA A 76 5.10 -19.12 1.23
CA ALA A 76 6.29 -19.70 1.89
C ALA A 76 7.63 -19.30 1.21
N SER A 77 7.57 -18.65 0.04
CA SER A 77 8.74 -18.17 -0.69
C SER A 77 8.54 -16.73 -1.13
N ALA A 78 7.73 -16.48 -2.17
CA ALA A 78 7.67 -15.14 -2.78
C ALA A 78 6.27 -14.71 -3.23
N GLY A 79 6.01 -13.40 -3.17
CA GLY A 79 4.76 -12.79 -3.62
C GLY A 79 3.59 -13.24 -2.76
N GLY A 80 3.49 -12.73 -1.54
CA GLY A 80 2.35 -13.03 -0.65
C GLY A 80 1.04 -12.67 -1.33
N GLY A 81 0.95 -11.44 -1.86
CA GLY A 81 -0.17 -10.99 -2.69
C GLY A 81 -0.10 -11.52 -4.12
N ILE A 82 0.90 -11.10 -4.90
CA ILE A 82 1.04 -11.40 -6.33
C ILE A 82 2.45 -11.91 -6.65
N TYR A 83 2.53 -12.99 -7.43
CA TYR A 83 3.79 -13.54 -7.91
C TYR A 83 3.78 -13.86 -9.40
N GLY A 84 4.90 -13.59 -10.08
CA GLY A 84 5.30 -14.30 -11.29
C GLY A 84 4.46 -14.00 -12.53
N LEU A 85 4.16 -12.73 -12.81
CA LEU A 85 3.60 -12.33 -14.11
C LEU A 85 4.71 -12.30 -15.18
N SER A 86 4.37 -12.53 -16.45
CA SER A 86 5.33 -12.34 -17.53
C SER A 86 5.57 -10.86 -17.83
N GLU A 87 6.57 -10.60 -18.67
CA GLU A 87 6.72 -9.34 -19.41
C GLU A 87 5.46 -8.98 -20.23
N ASP A 88 5.48 -7.74 -20.73
CA ASP A 88 4.43 -7.08 -21.52
C ASP A 88 3.52 -8.05 -22.29
N PRO A 89 2.18 -7.90 -22.22
CA PRO A 89 1.44 -6.76 -21.65
C PRO A 89 0.84 -6.98 -20.24
N SER A 90 1.59 -7.59 -19.29
CA SER A 90 1.09 -7.69 -17.90
C SER A 90 0.99 -6.32 -17.21
N TRP A 91 -0.12 -6.09 -16.49
CA TRP A 91 -0.37 -4.82 -15.80
C TRP A 91 -1.07 -5.04 -14.46
N ILE A 92 -0.59 -4.35 -13.41
CA ILE A 92 -1.22 -4.31 -12.09
C ILE A 92 -1.64 -2.86 -11.85
N GLY A 93 -2.94 -2.58 -11.95
CA GLY A 93 -3.49 -1.22 -11.94
C GLY A 93 -4.50 -0.98 -10.83
N HIS A 94 -4.44 0.15 -10.13
CA HIS A 94 -5.53 0.57 -9.24
C HIS A 94 -5.90 -0.47 -8.17
N CYS A 95 -4.92 -1.18 -7.64
CA CYS A 95 -5.14 -2.22 -6.63
C CYS A 95 -4.75 -1.73 -5.24
N LYS A 96 -5.42 -2.28 -4.22
CA LYS A 96 -4.97 -2.26 -2.83
C LYS A 96 -4.32 -3.61 -2.53
N ILE A 97 -3.05 -3.61 -2.14
CA ILE A 97 -2.27 -4.82 -1.89
C ILE A 97 -1.69 -4.71 -0.49
N HIS A 98 -2.27 -5.45 0.46
CA HIS A 98 -1.98 -5.20 1.86
C HIS A 98 -2.12 -6.38 2.79
N ASP A 99 -1.46 -6.29 3.95
CA ASP A 99 -1.52 -7.34 4.97
C ASP A 99 -1.16 -8.73 4.39
N ASN A 100 -0.34 -8.78 3.33
CA ASN A 100 0.16 -10.02 2.74
C ASN A 100 1.56 -10.34 3.29
N THR A 101 1.86 -11.63 3.38
CA THR A 101 3.11 -12.13 3.94
C THR A 101 3.80 -13.06 2.96
N ALA A 102 5.10 -12.83 2.72
CA ALA A 102 5.98 -13.80 2.09
C ALA A 102 7.15 -14.12 3.04
N GLU A 103 7.66 -15.35 3.06
CA GLU A 103 8.82 -15.64 3.93
C GLU A 103 10.13 -15.09 3.37
N VAL A 104 10.25 -14.92 2.05
CA VAL A 104 11.53 -14.54 1.41
C VAL A 104 11.43 -13.21 0.68
N MET A 105 10.61 -13.08 -0.37
CA MET A 105 10.62 -11.89 -1.23
C MET A 105 9.22 -11.35 -1.53
N GLY A 106 9.05 -10.04 -1.44
CA GLY A 106 7.86 -9.35 -1.95
C GLY A 106 6.60 -9.78 -1.20
N GLY A 107 6.37 -9.22 -0.01
CA GLY A 107 5.17 -9.55 0.78
C GLY A 107 3.91 -9.21 -0.01
N GLY A 108 3.87 -8.04 -0.64
CA GLY A 108 2.82 -7.64 -1.56
C GLY A 108 3.03 -8.22 -2.95
N ILE A 109 4.06 -7.77 -3.65
CA ILE A 109 4.34 -8.12 -5.05
C ILE A 109 5.77 -8.65 -5.20
N CYS A 110 5.93 -9.80 -5.86
CA CYS A 110 7.23 -10.27 -6.33
C CYS A 110 7.16 -10.69 -7.80
N ASN A 111 7.77 -9.92 -8.69
CA ASN A 111 7.91 -10.25 -10.10
C ASN A 111 9.38 -10.24 -10.46
N VAL A 112 9.91 -11.26 -11.13
CA VAL A 112 11.36 -11.38 -11.41
C VAL A 112 11.73 -10.79 -12.78
N GLN A 113 10.75 -10.30 -13.55
CA GLN A 113 10.97 -9.80 -14.90
C GLN A 113 10.81 -8.26 -14.98
N PRO A 114 11.71 -7.57 -15.71
CA PRO A 114 11.92 -6.12 -15.59
C PRO A 114 10.79 -5.22 -16.13
N HIS A 115 9.65 -5.78 -16.51
CA HIS A 115 8.60 -5.06 -17.26
C HIS A 115 7.18 -5.15 -16.68
N GLY A 116 6.97 -5.83 -15.54
CA GLY A 116 5.67 -5.79 -14.87
C GLY A 116 5.36 -4.39 -14.33
N LEU A 117 4.48 -3.65 -15.02
CA LEU A 117 4.09 -2.30 -14.63
C LEU A 117 3.03 -2.37 -13.52
N ALA A 118 3.43 -2.07 -12.29
CA ALA A 118 2.49 -1.70 -11.23
C ALA A 118 2.22 -0.19 -11.32
N GLU A 119 0.95 0.18 -11.34
CA GLU A 119 0.53 1.55 -11.60
C GLU A 119 -0.66 1.97 -10.74
N ALA A 120 -0.60 3.17 -10.14
CA ALA A 120 -1.69 3.72 -9.33
C ALA A 120 -2.16 2.77 -8.21
N CYS A 121 -1.23 2.04 -7.58
CA CYS A 121 -1.53 1.05 -6.55
C CYS A 121 -1.13 1.52 -5.15
N LEU A 122 -1.89 1.10 -4.14
CA LEU A 122 -1.54 1.25 -2.73
C LEU A 122 -0.99 -0.08 -2.22
N VAL A 123 0.28 -0.09 -1.79
CA VAL A 123 0.98 -1.26 -1.27
C VAL A 123 1.39 -0.99 0.17
N TYR A 124 0.72 -1.62 1.14
CA TYR A 124 0.89 -1.27 2.55
C TYR A 124 0.75 -2.44 3.52
N ARG A 125 1.43 -2.37 4.67
CA ARG A 125 1.41 -3.42 5.71
C ARG A 125 1.72 -4.84 5.22
N ASN A 126 2.51 -4.97 4.16
CA ASN A 126 2.99 -6.26 3.73
C ASN A 126 4.31 -6.61 4.44
N TYR A 127 4.57 -7.90 4.60
CA TYR A 127 5.75 -8.42 5.28
C TYR A 127 6.54 -9.39 4.42
N ALA A 128 7.87 -9.23 4.38
CA ALA A 128 8.78 -10.21 3.83
C ALA A 128 10.18 -10.18 4.47
N MET A 129 11.06 -11.09 4.09
CA MET A 129 12.48 -10.96 4.44
C MET A 129 13.16 -9.86 3.63
N PHE A 130 12.86 -9.79 2.33
CA PHE A 130 13.34 -8.77 1.40
C PHE A 130 12.15 -8.16 0.64
N GLY A 131 12.06 -6.83 0.59
CA GLY A 131 10.96 -6.19 -0.14
C GLY A 131 9.63 -6.44 0.54
N GLY A 132 9.40 -5.86 1.73
CA GLY A 132 8.15 -6.06 2.47
C GLY A 132 6.93 -5.78 1.60
N GLY A 133 6.94 -4.63 0.90
CA GLY A 133 5.93 -4.29 -0.11
C GLY A 133 6.19 -4.97 -1.44
N VAL A 134 7.29 -4.62 -2.10
CA VAL A 134 7.61 -5.01 -3.48
C VAL A 134 9.03 -5.57 -3.59
N ALA A 135 9.22 -6.62 -4.39
CA ALA A 135 10.56 -7.15 -4.69
C ALA A 135 10.71 -7.49 -6.18
N MET A 136 11.90 -7.22 -6.72
CA MET A 136 12.33 -7.54 -8.09
C MET A 136 11.47 -6.92 -9.20
N SER A 137 10.52 -6.06 -8.84
CA SER A 137 9.59 -5.45 -9.80
C SER A 137 10.33 -4.44 -10.66
N GLY A 138 10.00 -4.39 -11.95
CA GLY A 138 10.58 -3.46 -12.91
C GLY A 138 10.19 -2.00 -12.64
N LYS A 139 9.38 -1.42 -13.54
CA LYS A 139 8.96 -0.02 -13.44
C LYS A 139 7.76 0.13 -12.50
N LEU A 140 7.91 0.99 -11.49
CA LEU A 140 6.85 1.36 -10.56
C LEU A 140 6.37 2.77 -10.90
N LYS A 141 5.05 2.94 -11.08
CA LYS A 141 4.47 4.23 -11.46
C LYS A 141 3.32 4.62 -10.54
N ARG A 142 3.38 5.79 -9.89
CA ARG A 142 2.28 6.29 -9.06
C ARG A 142 1.83 5.29 -8.00
N LEU A 143 2.79 4.59 -7.40
CA LEU A 143 2.50 3.77 -6.23
C LEU A 143 2.60 4.60 -4.97
N THR A 144 1.77 4.28 -3.99
CA THR A 144 2.03 4.62 -2.58
C THR A 144 2.48 3.33 -1.88
N ILE A 145 3.75 3.27 -1.47
CA ILE A 145 4.38 2.13 -0.79
C ILE A 145 4.73 2.55 0.64
N THR A 146 3.96 2.08 1.63
CA THR A 146 4.05 2.59 3.00
C THR A 146 3.70 1.57 4.07
N GLY A 147 4.31 1.68 5.26
CA GLY A 147 4.01 0.79 6.38
C GLY A 147 4.33 -0.68 6.11
N ASN A 148 5.15 -1.00 5.12
CA ASN A 148 5.60 -2.36 4.84
C ASN A 148 6.84 -2.68 5.66
N VAL A 149 7.04 -3.96 5.99
CA VAL A 149 8.10 -4.40 6.90
C VAL A 149 8.95 -5.48 6.24
N ALA A 150 10.27 -5.27 6.24
CA ALA A 150 11.25 -6.27 5.86
C ALA A 150 12.04 -6.76 7.08
N SER A 151 12.14 -8.08 7.25
CA SER A 151 12.96 -8.64 8.33
C SER A 151 14.47 -8.48 8.08
N LEU A 152 14.88 -8.16 6.84
CA LEU A 152 16.26 -7.80 6.49
C LEU A 152 16.34 -6.46 5.76
N ASP A 153 16.04 -6.39 4.46
CA ASP A 153 16.30 -5.19 3.66
C ASP A 153 15.11 -4.82 2.76
N GLY A 154 14.95 -3.51 2.52
CA GLY A 154 13.93 -3.00 1.60
C GLY A 154 12.53 -3.17 2.17
N GLY A 155 12.18 -2.44 3.22
CA GLY A 155 10.84 -2.53 3.83
C GLY A 155 9.74 -2.22 2.80
N GLY A 156 9.92 -1.14 2.06
CA GLY A 156 9.03 -0.78 0.94
C GLY A 156 9.34 -1.60 -0.30
N ALA A 157 10.57 -1.49 -0.83
CA ALA A 157 10.98 -2.14 -2.07
C ALA A 157 12.39 -2.73 -2.01
N HIS A 158 12.61 -3.84 -2.74
CA HIS A 158 13.91 -4.49 -2.88
C HIS A 158 14.24 -4.80 -4.34
N ASN A 159 15.33 -4.23 -4.86
CA ASN A 159 15.81 -4.36 -6.24
C ASN A 159 14.73 -4.02 -7.28
N SER A 160 14.16 -2.83 -7.14
CA SER A 160 13.23 -2.23 -8.09
C SER A 160 13.81 -0.90 -8.54
N GLY A 161 14.28 -0.84 -9.78
CA GLY A 161 15.22 0.19 -10.23
C GLY A 161 14.57 1.51 -10.68
N TYR A 162 13.28 1.56 -10.98
CA TYR A 162 12.65 2.75 -11.57
C TYR A 162 11.34 3.14 -10.87
N TYR A 163 11.30 4.37 -10.35
CA TYR A 163 10.15 4.97 -9.68
C TYR A 163 9.75 6.25 -10.39
N TYR A 164 8.52 6.29 -10.89
CA TYR A 164 7.92 7.48 -11.49
C TYR A 164 6.68 7.86 -10.72
N GLY A 165 6.61 9.08 -10.19
CA GLY A 165 5.42 9.53 -9.49
C GLY A 165 5.13 8.79 -8.19
N CYS A 166 6.08 8.07 -7.59
CA CYS A 166 5.80 7.20 -6.45
C CYS A 166 6.00 7.93 -5.11
N ILE A 167 5.24 7.52 -4.10
CA ILE A 167 5.58 7.78 -2.69
C ILE A 167 6.10 6.48 -2.09
N VAL A 168 7.33 6.48 -1.57
CA VAL A 168 7.89 5.38 -0.77
C VAL A 168 8.30 5.95 0.58
N TRP A 169 7.48 5.71 1.59
CA TRP A 169 7.63 6.38 2.89
C TRP A 169 7.11 5.55 4.05
N GLY A 170 7.77 5.65 5.21
CA GLY A 170 7.30 5.04 6.46
C GLY A 170 7.32 3.51 6.42
N ASN A 171 8.25 2.92 5.69
CA ASN A 171 8.49 1.48 5.71
C ASN A 171 9.62 1.14 6.68
N GLU A 172 9.71 -0.12 7.11
CA GLU A 172 10.69 -0.58 8.07
C GLU A 172 11.53 -1.72 7.52
N ALA A 173 12.86 -1.66 7.70
CA ALA A 173 13.75 -2.78 7.48
C ALA A 173 14.73 -2.90 8.63
N LYS A 174 14.93 -4.12 9.15
CA LYS A 174 15.83 -4.34 10.30
C LYS A 174 17.31 -4.09 9.99
N ARG A 175 17.71 -4.15 8.72
CA ARG A 175 19.13 -4.10 8.32
C ARG A 175 19.47 -2.87 7.50
N ARG A 176 18.90 -2.72 6.30
CA ARG A 176 19.24 -1.62 5.37
C ARG A 176 18.06 -1.25 4.49
N GLY A 177 18.02 0.01 4.09
CA GLY A 177 17.03 0.48 3.13
C GLY A 177 15.62 0.31 3.67
N ALA A 178 15.27 1.06 4.71
CA ALA A 178 13.95 0.97 5.34
C ALA A 178 12.83 1.13 4.31
N ASP A 179 12.97 2.12 3.42
CA ASP A 179 12.09 2.31 2.27
C ASP A 179 12.55 1.46 1.09
N ILE A 180 13.82 1.58 0.68
CA ILE A 180 14.30 0.93 -0.54
C ILE A 180 15.69 0.34 -0.31
N TYR A 181 15.86 -0.93 -0.67
CA TYR A 181 17.16 -1.54 -0.85
C TYR A 181 17.39 -1.87 -2.32
N ASP A 182 18.54 -1.48 -2.85
CA ASP A 182 18.93 -1.76 -4.21
C ASP A 182 20.44 -2.03 -4.30
N ASN A 183 20.82 -3.04 -5.08
CA ASN A 183 22.22 -3.39 -5.33
C ASN A 183 22.60 -3.39 -6.82
N THR A 184 21.74 -2.90 -7.70
CA THR A 184 21.93 -2.88 -9.16
C THR A 184 22.56 -1.57 -9.64
N ASN A 185 22.65 -0.55 -8.77
CA ASN A 185 23.26 0.76 -9.03
C ASN A 185 22.56 1.57 -10.13
N ASP A 186 21.29 1.32 -10.34
CA ASP A 186 20.48 1.90 -11.41
C ASP A 186 19.21 2.57 -10.87
N LEU A 187 19.15 2.89 -9.57
CA LEU A 187 18.00 3.56 -8.96
C LEU A 187 17.73 4.90 -9.64
N GLU A 188 16.59 4.99 -10.28
CA GLU A 188 16.08 6.18 -10.92
C GLU A 188 14.76 6.60 -10.26
N PHE A 189 14.75 7.84 -9.78
CA PHE A 189 13.58 8.50 -9.25
C PHE A 189 13.21 9.66 -10.15
N VAL A 190 11.96 9.66 -10.63
CA VAL A 190 11.37 10.74 -11.40
C VAL A 190 10.09 11.17 -10.70
N ALA A 191 10.02 12.44 -10.30
CA ALA A 191 8.86 13.04 -9.66
C ALA A 191 8.32 12.18 -8.49
N SER A 192 9.21 11.70 -7.63
CA SER A 192 8.88 10.74 -6.56
C SER A 192 9.25 11.28 -5.19
N CYS A 193 8.55 10.79 -4.17
CA CYS A 193 8.74 11.16 -2.77
C CYS A 193 9.38 10.01 -2.00
N VAL A 194 10.61 10.21 -1.53
CA VAL A 194 11.34 9.24 -0.72
C VAL A 194 12.48 9.91 0.05
N ASN A 195 12.73 9.46 1.27
CA ASN A 195 13.88 9.92 2.03
C ASN A 195 15.17 9.22 1.57
N VAL A 196 15.82 9.73 0.53
CA VAL A 196 17.09 9.17 0.01
C VAL A 196 18.26 9.20 1.00
N LYS A 197 18.19 9.99 2.08
CA LYS A 197 19.30 10.09 3.05
C LYS A 197 19.30 8.94 4.05
N SER A 198 18.13 8.48 4.47
CA SER A 198 18.00 7.45 5.51
C SER A 198 17.12 6.25 5.12
N GLY A 199 16.20 6.44 4.19
CA GLY A 199 15.27 5.39 3.72
C GLY A 199 15.85 4.50 2.65
N VAL A 200 16.85 4.96 1.89
CA VAL A 200 17.38 4.25 0.72
C VAL A 200 18.79 3.74 0.95
N TRP A 201 19.01 2.46 0.63
CA TRP A 201 20.32 1.85 0.51
C TRP A 201 20.54 1.41 -0.93
N GLY A 202 21.34 2.17 -1.69
CA GLY A 202 21.64 1.88 -3.08
C GLY A 202 22.43 3.03 -3.71
N ASN A 203 22.77 2.88 -4.99
CA ASN A 203 23.39 3.95 -5.78
C ASN A 203 22.39 4.48 -6.80
N TYR A 204 22.41 5.80 -6.99
CA TYR A 204 21.46 6.52 -7.81
C TYR A 204 22.01 6.70 -9.23
N LEU A 205 21.20 6.34 -10.22
CA LEU A 205 21.40 6.71 -11.62
C LEU A 205 20.87 8.13 -11.88
N ALA A 206 19.67 8.45 -11.35
CA ALA A 206 19.05 9.75 -11.53
C ALA A 206 18.09 10.11 -10.39
N LEU A 207 18.11 11.38 -9.99
CA LEU A 207 17.19 12.00 -9.03
C LEU A 207 16.57 13.23 -9.69
N ILE A 208 15.38 13.08 -10.26
CA ILE A 208 14.69 14.13 -11.01
C ILE A 208 13.42 14.49 -10.28
N ASN A 209 13.30 15.75 -9.86
CA ASN A 209 12.12 16.26 -9.14
C ASN A 209 11.76 15.41 -7.89
N LEU A 210 12.76 15.16 -7.05
CA LEU A 210 12.63 14.34 -5.86
C LEU A 210 12.12 15.17 -4.69
N VAL A 211 11.06 14.72 -4.03
CA VAL A 211 10.61 15.26 -2.74
C VAL A 211 11.16 14.36 -1.62
N ALA A 212 11.88 14.95 -0.67
CA ALA A 212 12.54 14.22 0.42
C ALA A 212 12.02 14.66 1.80
N SER A 213 10.70 14.82 1.91
CA SER A 213 9.97 15.22 3.11
C SER A 213 8.73 14.36 3.28
N ASP A 214 8.15 14.38 4.48
CA ASP A 214 6.95 13.61 4.80
C ASP A 214 5.81 13.92 3.82
N PRO A 215 5.15 12.91 3.21
CA PRO A 215 4.03 13.11 2.31
C PRO A 215 2.76 13.60 3.01
N LEU A 216 2.70 13.62 4.34
CA LEU A 216 1.58 14.12 5.15
C LEU A 216 0.24 13.48 4.77
N PHE A 217 0.16 12.16 4.96
CA PHE A 217 -1.09 11.41 4.83
C PHE A 217 -2.13 11.84 5.88
N VAL A 218 -3.42 11.79 5.52
CA VAL A 218 -4.54 12.19 6.38
C VAL A 218 -4.62 11.33 7.64
N ASP A 219 -4.70 10.00 7.49
CA ASP A 219 -4.75 9.06 8.62
C ASP A 219 -4.16 7.69 8.23
N PRO A 220 -2.82 7.60 8.14
CA PRO A 220 -2.16 6.35 7.75
C PRO A 220 -2.38 5.24 8.79
N MET A 221 -2.75 5.57 10.02
CA MET A 221 -3.04 4.58 11.04
C MET A 221 -4.37 3.86 10.75
N ARG A 222 -5.41 4.58 10.34
CA ARG A 222 -6.68 3.99 9.89
C ARG A 222 -6.65 3.50 8.43
N GLY A 223 -5.52 3.60 7.76
CA GLY A 223 -5.34 3.16 6.37
C GLY A 223 -5.81 4.19 5.33
N ASP A 224 -5.99 5.44 5.75
CA ASP A 224 -6.27 6.57 4.87
C ASP A 224 -4.97 7.25 4.45
N PHE A 225 -4.53 6.93 3.24
CA PHE A 225 -3.31 7.45 2.65
C PHE A 225 -3.58 8.56 1.63
N HIS A 226 -4.75 9.20 1.68
CA HIS A 226 -4.95 10.45 0.96
C HIS A 226 -4.01 11.53 1.49
N LEU A 227 -3.70 12.50 0.64
CA LEU A 227 -2.80 13.60 0.98
C LEU A 227 -3.56 14.66 1.77
N SER A 228 -2.93 15.20 2.80
CA SER A 228 -3.43 16.38 3.49
C SER A 228 -3.22 17.65 2.63
N PRO A 229 -3.97 18.73 2.86
CA PRO A 229 -3.84 19.98 2.09
C PRO A 229 -2.45 20.66 2.17
N LEU A 230 -1.59 20.24 3.10
CA LEU A 230 -0.24 20.77 3.28
C LEU A 230 0.84 19.85 2.70
N SER A 231 0.43 18.76 2.05
CA SER A 231 1.34 17.76 1.53
C SER A 231 2.32 18.38 0.52
N PRO A 232 3.64 18.13 0.66
CA PRO A 232 4.64 18.67 -0.25
C PRO A 232 4.67 17.93 -1.59
N VAL A 233 3.85 16.88 -1.75
CA VAL A 233 3.82 16.05 -2.97
C VAL A 233 2.63 16.35 -3.86
N ILE A 234 1.82 17.36 -3.50
CA ILE A 234 0.73 17.86 -4.33
C ILE A 234 1.29 18.66 -5.51
N ASP A 235 0.68 18.52 -6.70
CA ASP A 235 0.96 19.29 -7.90
C ASP A 235 2.44 19.23 -8.35
N GLN A 236 3.10 18.07 -8.21
CA GLN A 236 4.54 17.95 -8.50
C GLN A 236 4.86 17.39 -9.89
N GLN A 237 3.89 16.89 -10.67
CA GLN A 237 4.19 16.20 -11.93
C GLN A 237 3.53 16.83 -13.15
N PRO A 238 4.25 17.28 -14.19
CA PRO A 238 3.60 17.68 -15.44
C PRO A 238 2.95 16.48 -16.15
N ILE A 239 1.69 16.63 -16.56
CA ILE A 239 0.91 15.57 -17.19
C ILE A 239 1.30 15.32 -18.63
N LEU A 240 1.39 14.03 -18.98
CA LEU A 240 1.41 13.60 -20.38
C LEU A 240 0.06 13.00 -20.84
N ILE A 241 -0.74 12.36 -19.98
CA ILE A 241 -2.01 11.70 -20.35
C ILE A 241 -2.97 11.66 -19.14
N ALA A 242 -4.26 11.94 -19.33
CA ALA A 242 -5.29 11.79 -18.29
C ALA A 242 -5.52 10.31 -17.95
N ILE A 243 -5.46 10.00 -16.65
CA ILE A 243 -5.53 8.66 -16.06
C ILE A 243 -6.49 8.67 -14.87
N LEU A 244 -6.74 7.53 -14.23
CA LEU A 244 -7.52 7.47 -12.99
C LEU A 244 -6.59 7.34 -11.77
N ASP A 245 -6.96 7.96 -10.65
CA ASP A 245 -6.38 7.70 -9.33
C ASP A 245 -7.01 6.44 -8.69
N LEU A 246 -6.57 6.07 -7.48
CA LEU A 246 -7.08 4.90 -6.77
C LEU A 246 -8.53 5.05 -6.27
N ASP A 247 -9.09 6.26 -6.29
CA ASP A 247 -10.51 6.53 -6.07
C ASP A 247 -11.32 6.48 -7.38
N GLY A 248 -10.67 6.30 -8.53
CA GLY A 248 -11.30 6.28 -9.83
C GLY A 248 -11.79 7.66 -10.27
N ARG A 249 -11.07 8.71 -9.86
CA ARG A 249 -11.23 10.10 -10.28
C ARG A 249 -10.18 10.41 -11.36
N GLN A 250 -10.50 11.32 -12.27
CA GLN A 250 -9.55 11.71 -13.32
C GLN A 250 -8.40 12.51 -12.72
N VAL A 251 -7.18 12.15 -13.12
CA VAL A 251 -5.98 12.89 -12.77
C VAL A 251 -5.63 13.84 -13.94
N PRO A 252 -5.39 15.12 -13.65
CA PRO A 252 -5.41 15.72 -12.31
C PRO A 252 -6.81 16.26 -11.97
N ILE A 253 -7.14 16.24 -10.69
CA ILE A 253 -8.43 16.75 -10.21
C ILE A 253 -8.37 18.27 -10.11
N ASP A 254 -7.30 18.78 -9.53
CA ASP A 254 -6.98 20.18 -9.47
C ASP A 254 -5.81 20.51 -10.41
N GLY A 255 -5.22 21.67 -10.20
CA GLY A 255 -4.01 22.10 -10.86
C GLY A 255 -3.47 23.25 -10.03
N ARG A 256 -2.15 23.41 -10.01
CA ARG A 256 -1.48 24.40 -9.16
C ARG A 256 -2.19 25.76 -9.16
N ALA A 257 -2.70 26.16 -7.99
CA ALA A 257 -3.46 27.39 -7.81
C ALA A 257 -2.63 28.66 -8.09
N ASP A 258 -1.31 28.55 -8.07
CA ASP A 258 -0.36 29.67 -8.09
C ASP A 258 -0.03 30.21 -9.49
N VAL A 259 -0.52 29.59 -10.57
CA VAL A 259 0.02 29.88 -11.94
C VAL A 259 -0.97 30.08 -13.07
N GLY A 260 -2.27 29.96 -12.79
CA GLY A 260 -3.31 30.05 -13.80
C GLY A 260 -3.28 28.94 -14.87
N ASP A 261 -4.21 29.01 -15.81
CA ASP A 261 -4.42 28.01 -16.88
C ASP A 261 -3.27 27.93 -17.92
N GLU A 262 -2.14 28.62 -17.69
CA GLU A 262 -1.07 28.81 -18.66
C GLU A 262 -0.06 27.65 -18.72
N TRP A 263 -0.18 26.67 -17.84
CA TRP A 263 0.69 25.51 -17.78
C TRP A 263 -0.12 24.21 -17.71
N PRO A 264 0.43 23.08 -18.19
CA PRO A 264 -0.22 21.78 -18.01
C PRO A 264 -0.51 21.58 -16.52
N ARG A 265 -1.74 21.14 -16.22
CA ARG A 265 -2.13 20.73 -14.88
C ARG A 265 -1.14 19.68 -14.37
N GLN A 266 -0.86 19.70 -13.08
CA GLN A 266 0.11 18.80 -12.47
C GLN A 266 -0.59 17.70 -11.68
N GLU A 267 -0.01 16.49 -11.67
CA GLU A 267 -0.48 15.38 -10.83
C GLU A 267 0.26 15.39 -9.49
N ASP A 268 -0.37 14.81 -8.50
CA ASP A 268 0.27 14.49 -7.24
C ASP A 268 1.18 13.28 -7.36
N MET A 269 2.11 13.13 -6.42
CA MET A 269 2.83 11.86 -6.28
C MET A 269 1.96 10.85 -5.54
N GLY A 270 2.14 9.57 -5.87
CA GLY A 270 1.43 8.46 -5.24
C GLY A 270 0.21 8.00 -6.04
N CYS A 271 -0.61 7.18 -5.39
CA CYS A 271 -1.78 6.56 -6.02
C CYS A 271 -3.07 7.36 -5.89
N TYR A 272 -3.06 8.43 -5.09
CA TYR A 272 -4.21 9.31 -4.86
C TYR A 272 -3.91 10.69 -5.41
N GLU A 273 -4.94 11.30 -6.00
CA GLU A 273 -4.93 12.72 -6.30
C GLU A 273 -5.65 13.47 -5.18
N PHE A 274 -5.10 14.59 -4.75
CA PHE A 274 -5.73 15.49 -3.79
C PHE A 274 -6.97 16.12 -4.42
N ASP A 275 -8.01 16.30 -3.60
CA ASP A 275 -9.22 16.98 -4.01
C ASP A 275 -9.63 17.94 -2.88
N PRO A 276 -9.47 19.25 -3.07
CA PRO A 276 -9.82 20.23 -2.05
C PRO A 276 -11.33 20.29 -1.78
N ASN A 277 -12.15 19.68 -2.64
CA ASN A 277 -13.61 19.64 -2.51
C ASN A 277 -14.14 18.27 -2.07
N ALA A 278 -13.26 17.28 -1.86
CA ALA A 278 -13.69 15.98 -1.35
C ALA A 278 -14.25 16.17 0.07
N PRO A 279 -15.36 15.49 0.41
CA PRO A 279 -15.83 15.46 1.79
C PRO A 279 -14.71 14.91 2.67
N THR A 280 -14.34 15.66 3.71
CA THR A 280 -13.37 15.18 4.70
C THR A 280 -13.85 13.83 5.20
N PRO A 281 -13.01 12.77 5.18
CA PRO A 281 -13.41 11.48 5.72
C PRO A 281 -13.79 11.72 7.17
N THR A 282 -15.08 11.56 7.49
CA THR A 282 -15.55 11.59 8.87
C THR A 282 -14.76 10.51 9.60
N PRO A 283 -13.99 10.84 10.65
CA PRO A 283 -13.31 9.84 11.44
C PRO A 283 -14.36 8.81 11.87
N THR A 284 -14.10 7.54 11.57
CA THR A 284 -14.93 6.44 12.07
C THR A 284 -15.05 6.64 13.58
N PRO A 285 -16.27 6.68 14.15
CA PRO A 285 -16.42 6.90 15.58
C PRO A 285 -15.55 5.90 16.34
N ALA A 286 -14.67 6.40 17.20
CA ALA A 286 -13.86 5.58 18.09
C ALA A 286 -14.80 4.62 18.82
N GLY A 287 -14.68 3.32 18.57
CA GLY A 287 -15.39 2.35 19.37
C GLY A 287 -14.80 2.31 20.79
N PRO A 288 -15.52 1.73 21.77
CA PRO A 288 -15.24 1.95 23.20
C PRO A 288 -13.83 1.58 23.69
N GLY A 289 -13.09 0.69 23.04
CA GLY A 289 -11.68 0.36 23.35
C GLY A 289 -10.58 1.17 22.65
N ASP A 290 -10.89 2.20 21.84
CA ASP A 290 -9.92 3.07 21.17
C ASP A 290 -9.56 4.23 22.11
N VAL A 291 -8.83 3.90 23.18
CA VAL A 291 -8.51 4.82 24.29
C VAL A 291 -7.65 5.99 23.81
N ARG A 292 -6.83 5.78 22.78
CA ARG A 292 -6.00 6.83 22.17
C ARG A 292 -6.74 7.64 21.09
N GLN A 293 -7.99 7.27 20.76
CA GLN A 293 -8.80 7.87 19.71
C GLN A 293 -8.10 7.90 18.35
N ASP A 294 -7.20 6.95 18.11
CA ASP A 294 -6.41 6.81 16.87
C ASP A 294 -7.00 5.78 15.90
N GLY A 295 -8.11 5.15 16.28
CA GLY A 295 -8.94 4.32 15.42
C GLY A 295 -8.51 2.88 15.36
N ARG A 296 -7.49 2.53 16.13
CA ARG A 296 -7.02 1.18 16.31
C ARG A 296 -7.45 0.70 17.70
N PHE A 297 -7.69 -0.59 17.78
CA PHE A 297 -7.77 -1.31 19.04
C PHE A 297 -6.50 -2.15 19.10
N ASP A 298 -5.43 -1.61 19.67
CA ASP A 298 -4.15 -2.32 19.72
C ASP A 298 -3.48 -2.23 21.11
N PHE A 299 -2.31 -2.85 21.24
CA PHE A 299 -1.60 -2.92 22.52
C PHE A 299 -1.12 -1.55 23.03
N LEU A 300 -1.12 -0.50 22.21
CA LEU A 300 -0.83 0.85 22.66
C LEU A 300 -2.02 1.47 23.39
N ASP A 301 -3.25 1.04 23.12
CA ASP A 301 -4.44 1.43 23.89
C ASP A 301 -4.41 0.83 25.29
N LEU A 302 -3.79 -0.34 25.45
CA LEU A 302 -3.52 -0.94 26.75
C LEU A 302 -2.51 -0.11 27.56
N PHE A 303 -1.48 0.42 26.90
CA PHE A 303 -0.52 1.30 27.54
C PHE A 303 -1.20 2.60 27.97
N GLU A 304 -2.01 3.20 27.11
CA GLU A 304 -2.75 4.43 27.43
C GLU A 304 -3.74 4.20 28.58
N LEU A 305 -4.48 3.09 28.57
CA LEU A 305 -5.37 2.71 29.67
C LEU A 305 -4.62 2.63 31.00
N SER A 306 -3.40 2.10 31.01
CA SER A 306 -2.58 2.01 32.23
C SER A 306 -2.21 3.36 32.84
N LEU A 307 -2.13 4.42 32.02
CA LEU A 307 -1.87 5.79 32.49
C LEU A 307 -3.06 6.40 33.24
N HIS A 308 -4.26 5.84 33.05
CA HIS A 308 -5.51 6.31 33.63
C HIS A 308 -6.07 5.39 34.71
N TRP A 309 -5.31 4.37 35.12
CA TRP A 309 -5.74 3.35 36.09
C TRP A 309 -6.21 3.94 37.42
N GLN A 310 -7.37 3.49 37.90
CA GLN A 310 -8.08 4.02 39.08
C GLN A 310 -8.48 5.52 38.98
N GLY A 311 -8.33 6.12 37.81
CA GLY A 311 -8.78 7.47 37.54
C GLY A 311 -10.29 7.55 37.42
N SER A 312 -10.86 8.62 37.96
CA SER A 312 -12.30 8.94 37.89
C SER A 312 -12.56 10.39 37.48
N ASP A 313 -11.51 11.08 37.02
CA ASP A 313 -11.59 12.46 36.55
C ASP A 313 -11.95 12.52 35.06
N GLU A 314 -12.24 13.73 34.58
CA GLU A 314 -12.66 13.96 33.19
C GLU A 314 -11.58 13.53 32.18
N THR A 315 -10.31 13.59 32.58
CA THR A 315 -9.17 13.12 31.77
C THR A 315 -9.07 11.60 31.68
N SER A 316 -9.52 10.87 32.69
CA SER A 316 -9.46 9.41 32.74
C SER A 316 -10.68 8.74 32.11
N ARG A 317 -11.79 9.46 31.94
CA ARG A 317 -13.03 8.96 31.30
C ARG A 317 -12.85 8.45 29.87
N LYS A 318 -11.77 8.83 29.18
CA LYS A 318 -11.45 8.27 27.86
C LYS A 318 -11.00 6.79 27.91
N ALA A 319 -10.55 6.33 29.08
CA ALA A 319 -10.14 4.96 29.33
C ALA A 319 -11.18 4.15 30.13
N ASP A 320 -12.34 4.76 30.44
CA ASP A 320 -13.51 4.13 31.08
C ASP A 320 -14.39 3.52 29.97
N ILE A 321 -14.02 2.30 29.57
CA ILE A 321 -14.55 1.57 28.41
C ILE A 321 -15.98 1.09 28.70
N ASN A 322 -16.28 0.71 29.94
CA ASN A 322 -17.61 0.25 30.37
C ASN A 322 -18.55 1.39 30.83
N ALA A 323 -18.05 2.63 30.87
CA ALA A 323 -18.76 3.82 31.33
C ALA A 323 -19.27 3.72 32.79
N SER A 324 -18.55 3.01 33.65
CA SER A 324 -18.85 2.86 35.07
C SER A 324 -18.52 4.12 35.90
N GLY A 325 -17.69 5.01 35.35
CA GLY A 325 -17.20 6.21 36.00
C GLY A 325 -15.81 6.06 36.64
N THR A 326 -15.19 4.88 36.54
CA THR A 326 -13.86 4.57 37.09
C THR A 326 -13.12 3.63 36.15
N VAL A 327 -11.83 3.92 35.87
CA VAL A 327 -10.97 3.03 35.07
C VAL A 327 -10.44 1.89 35.93
N ASP A 328 -10.91 0.68 35.72
CA ASP A 328 -10.55 -0.48 36.54
C ASP A 328 -10.36 -1.81 35.77
N ALA A 329 -10.37 -2.92 36.51
CA ALA A 329 -10.14 -4.25 35.94
C ALA A 329 -11.23 -4.70 34.97
N GLU A 330 -12.44 -4.15 35.05
CA GLU A 330 -13.51 -4.43 34.10
C GLU A 330 -13.23 -3.78 32.74
N ASP A 331 -12.68 -2.55 32.72
CA ASP A 331 -12.25 -1.88 31.48
C ASP A 331 -11.09 -2.62 30.81
N LEU A 332 -10.13 -3.07 31.61
CA LEU A 332 -9.01 -3.88 31.13
C LEU A 332 -9.49 -5.19 30.51
N LEU A 333 -10.47 -5.85 31.13
CA LEU A 333 -11.03 -7.10 30.61
C LEU A 333 -11.73 -6.88 29.27
N LEU A 334 -12.55 -5.82 29.17
CA LEU A 334 -13.20 -5.41 27.92
C LEU A 334 -12.19 -5.08 26.82
N LEU A 335 -11.11 -4.36 27.15
CA LEU A 335 -10.05 -4.06 26.19
C LEU A 335 -9.36 -5.32 25.69
N ILE A 336 -9.03 -6.26 26.58
CA ILE A 336 -8.41 -7.54 26.20
C ILE A 336 -9.34 -8.37 25.33
N GLU A 337 -10.65 -8.43 25.64
CA GLU A 337 -11.61 -9.10 24.77
C GLU A 337 -11.64 -8.49 23.37
N LEU A 338 -11.65 -7.16 23.27
CA LEU A 338 -11.62 -6.45 21.99
C LEU A 338 -10.32 -6.66 21.20
N LEU A 339 -9.18 -6.90 21.87
CA LEU A 339 -7.89 -7.20 21.23
C LEU A 339 -7.76 -8.63 20.71
N THR A 340 -8.70 -9.52 21.05
CA THR A 340 -8.64 -10.96 20.70
C THR A 340 -9.50 -11.38 19.50
N TYR A 341 -10.20 -10.43 18.87
CA TYR A 341 -11.02 -10.63 17.66
C TYR A 341 -10.45 -9.86 16.46
#